data_AF-A0AAN6NRH5-F1
#
_entry.id   AF-A0AAN6NRH5-F1
#
_cell.length_a   1.000
_cell.length_b   1.000
_cell.length_c   1.000
_cell.angle_alpha   90.00
_cell.angle_beta   90.00
_cell.angle_gamma   90.00
#
_symmetry.space_group_name_H-M   'P 1'
#
loop_
_entity.id
_entity.type
_entity.pdbx_description
1 polymer ?
#
loop_
_entity_poly.entity_id
_entity_poly.type
_entity_poly.pdbx_seq_one_letter_code
_entity_poly.pdbx_strand_id
1 'polypeptide(L)'
;MPPAGFSHQRSQSTSSLPPSSASVGGSSLGIHTRHASTSLARGPGAHIIRPTGIPSFRGYYYYYSLSLRTGTNQDVGGLLAGPLLGGGRQQADKDAKDKEKKKKRGAQGGGQGGKGGGGGAGGGGKGPGFVRLEDRMTLNTHGTMGERGPTTGNGKRASAMGERMKVKKRSNFETLIKFGTDVSGLERTFRLFQALSQCIAYIPSTRAIFILSLSSSHLLTALSMKGTFNLSSLSLQEHLFPPPASAEAEAQIITAALGVRSKLAQGRRFFRVFRFLESFHSASTLYYQTHSDRGRDRGVETWLDIMSKSFNGMYLLFETLGFFGALGVPGLDPWGTEVNRYLHVEEQRFWFFALVCGVLGGVVKLVNDQGEDVGAAAPNGSAGSVSDMSEKGGDNDEYGNQLKEQERQRAALEQKEQRIVTREDRRMRIKRRITADLLDLAQPGAVVGWFPDWPGMIGVMMVGSTWLTGVEVWEKCAR
;
A
#
# COMPACT_ATOMS: atom_id res chain seq x y z
N MET A 1 -26.94 74.83 -37.88
CA MET A 1 -28.00 75.41 -37.02
C MET A 1 -27.78 74.96 -35.58
N PRO A 2 -27.42 75.86 -34.64
CA PRO A 2 -27.71 75.76 -33.20
C PRO A 2 -29.00 76.56 -32.87
N PRO A 3 -29.70 76.34 -31.73
CA PRO A 3 -29.29 76.72 -30.36
C PRO A 3 -29.38 75.52 -29.36
N ALA A 4 -28.77 75.48 -28.16
CA ALA A 4 -28.66 76.40 -27.01
C ALA A 4 -29.92 76.48 -26.10
N GLY A 5 -29.74 76.18 -24.79
CA GLY A 5 -30.78 76.22 -23.74
C GLY A 5 -30.51 75.17 -22.64
N PHE A 6 -29.74 75.49 -21.59
CA PHE A 6 -30.10 76.16 -20.32
C PHE A 6 -30.48 75.22 -19.15
N SER A 7 -29.88 75.54 -18.01
CA SER A 7 -29.82 74.88 -16.70
C SER A 7 -31.15 74.54 -15.99
N HIS A 8 -31.11 73.56 -15.07
CA HIS A 8 -31.21 73.92 -13.64
C HIS A 8 -30.66 72.88 -12.64
N GLN A 9 -30.16 73.43 -11.54
CA GLN A 9 -29.54 72.81 -10.37
C GLN A 9 -30.57 72.63 -9.25
N ARG A 10 -30.59 71.50 -8.52
CA ARG A 10 -31.17 71.43 -7.17
C ARG A 10 -30.53 70.35 -6.29
N SER A 11 -29.75 70.81 -5.32
CA SER A 11 -29.36 70.08 -4.11
C SER A 11 -30.40 70.27 -3.00
N GLN A 12 -30.59 69.26 -2.14
CA GLN A 12 -30.85 69.27 -0.67
C GLN A 12 -30.76 67.78 -0.21
N SER A 13 -29.94 67.38 0.79
CA SER A 13 -30.11 67.51 2.26
C SER A 13 -31.26 66.65 2.82
N THR A 14 -31.26 65.97 3.97
CA THR A 14 -30.25 65.58 5.01
C THR A 14 -30.96 64.69 6.06
N SER A 15 -30.25 63.77 6.73
CA SER A 15 -30.66 63.11 8.02
C SER A 15 -31.91 62.18 7.94
N SER A 16 -32.24 61.32 8.93
CA SER A 16 -31.78 61.15 10.32
C SER A 16 -31.92 59.69 10.82
N LEU A 17 -31.18 59.34 11.88
CA LEU A 17 -31.35 58.12 12.70
C LEU A 17 -32.57 58.26 13.65
N PRO A 18 -33.07 57.12 14.19
CA PRO A 18 -33.58 57.10 15.57
C PRO A 18 -32.85 56.06 16.46
N PRO A 19 -32.93 56.18 17.81
CA PRO A 19 -32.02 55.50 18.74
C PRO A 19 -32.62 54.32 19.54
N SER A 20 -31.73 53.74 20.34
CA SER A 20 -31.84 52.62 21.28
C SER A 20 -32.95 52.68 22.34
N SER A 21 -33.34 51.51 22.84
CA SER A 21 -33.78 51.32 24.24
C SER A 21 -33.39 49.92 24.74
N ALA A 22 -33.16 49.77 26.05
CA ALA A 22 -32.61 48.55 26.66
C ALA A 22 -33.41 48.07 27.88
N SER A 23 -33.46 46.75 28.08
CA SER A 23 -33.78 46.03 29.32
C SER A 23 -33.31 44.57 29.10
N VAL A 24 -32.44 43.94 29.90
CA VAL A 24 -32.40 43.68 31.35
C VAL A 24 -33.51 42.75 31.85
N GLY A 25 -33.11 41.51 32.17
CA GLY A 25 -33.74 40.66 33.21
C GLY A 25 -34.66 39.53 32.71
N GLY A 26 -34.49 38.32 33.29
CA GLY A 26 -35.54 37.29 33.30
C GLY A 26 -35.10 35.88 32.92
N SER A 27 -34.57 35.10 33.87
CA SER A 27 -34.46 33.65 33.75
C SER A 27 -35.84 32.99 33.87
N SER A 28 -36.16 32.01 33.01
CA SER A 28 -37.31 31.11 33.22
C SER A 28 -37.13 29.79 32.46
N LEU A 29 -37.05 28.69 33.19
CA LEU A 29 -36.95 27.33 32.66
C LEU A 29 -38.37 26.80 32.35
N GLY A 30 -38.76 26.74 31.07
CA GLY A 30 -40.10 26.34 30.64
C GLY A 30 -40.16 24.97 29.97
N ILE A 31 -40.45 23.91 30.74
CA ILE A 31 -40.75 22.58 30.17
C ILE A 31 -42.17 22.60 29.60
N HIS A 32 -42.31 22.51 28.29
CA HIS A 32 -43.60 22.31 27.63
C HIS A 32 -43.66 20.97 26.88
N THR A 33 -44.20 19.97 27.57
CA THR A 33 -44.80 18.81 26.93
C THR A 33 -46.00 19.25 26.09
N ARG A 34 -46.00 18.90 24.80
CA ARG A 34 -47.21 18.93 23.96
C ARG A 34 -47.45 17.54 23.36
N HIS A 35 -48.49 16.89 23.86
CA HIS A 35 -49.13 15.80 23.14
C HIS A 35 -49.73 16.36 21.84
N ALA A 36 -49.46 15.69 20.72
CA ALA A 36 -50.18 15.89 19.47
C ALA A 36 -50.95 14.60 19.17
N SER A 37 -52.27 14.64 19.38
CA SER A 37 -53.15 13.48 19.21
C SER A 37 -53.25 13.04 17.76
N THR A 38 -53.38 11.72 17.57
CA THR A 38 -53.74 11.10 16.31
C THR A 38 -55.18 11.43 15.91
N SER A 39 -55.42 11.83 14.67
CA SER A 39 -56.75 11.79 14.06
C SER A 39 -56.69 11.12 12.69
N LEU A 40 -57.36 9.98 12.56
CA LEU A 40 -57.58 9.31 11.28
C LEU A 40 -58.46 10.19 10.37
N ALA A 41 -58.10 10.28 9.09
CA ALA A 41 -59.03 10.52 8.01
C ALA A 41 -58.69 9.54 6.86
N ARG A 42 -59.63 8.65 6.53
CA ARG A 42 -59.44 7.54 5.59
C ARG A 42 -60.16 7.84 4.28
N GLY A 43 -59.43 8.32 3.27
CA GLY A 43 -59.91 8.53 1.90
C GLY A 43 -59.45 7.41 0.95
N PRO A 44 -60.24 7.02 -0.07
CA PRO A 44 -59.95 5.84 -0.89
C PRO A 44 -59.09 6.14 -2.14
N GLY A 45 -58.28 5.17 -2.54
CA GLY A 45 -58.04 4.86 -3.95
C GLY A 45 -57.03 5.71 -4.74
N ALA A 46 -55.73 5.61 -4.42
CA ALA A 46 -54.67 5.86 -5.40
C ALA A 46 -53.42 5.00 -5.10
N HIS A 47 -53.10 4.05 -5.99
CA HIS A 47 -51.88 3.24 -5.90
C HIS A 47 -50.66 4.06 -6.35
N ILE A 48 -50.15 4.91 -5.44
CA ILE A 48 -48.89 5.62 -5.65
C ILE A 48 -47.75 4.73 -5.16
N ILE A 49 -46.98 4.18 -6.10
CA ILE A 49 -45.69 3.55 -5.82
C ILE A 49 -44.78 4.64 -5.25
N ARG A 50 -44.51 4.60 -3.94
CA ARG A 50 -43.52 5.49 -3.31
C ARG A 50 -42.12 5.03 -3.70
N PRO A 51 -41.32 5.80 -4.45
CA PRO A 51 -39.87 5.65 -4.37
C PRO A 51 -39.46 6.03 -2.94
N THR A 52 -38.71 5.17 -2.26
CA THR A 52 -38.09 5.50 -0.98
C THR A 52 -37.06 6.59 -1.21
N GLY A 53 -37.45 7.84 -0.95
CA GLY A 53 -36.61 9.02 -1.13
C GLY A 53 -35.41 8.99 -0.19
N ILE A 54 -34.29 8.46 -0.68
CA ILE A 54 -32.96 8.85 -0.18
C ILE A 54 -32.86 10.36 -0.45
N PRO A 55 -32.49 11.20 0.55
CA PRO A 55 -32.43 12.63 0.35
C PRO A 55 -31.46 12.96 -0.78
N SER A 56 -31.91 13.78 -1.73
CA SER A 56 -31.10 14.17 -2.88
C SER A 56 -29.95 15.08 -2.43
N PHE A 57 -28.78 14.51 -2.19
CA PHE A 57 -27.52 15.21 -1.99
C PHE A 57 -27.15 15.98 -3.29
N ARG A 58 -27.69 17.20 -3.43
CA ARG A 58 -27.65 17.99 -4.67
C ARG A 58 -26.68 19.18 -4.63
N GLY A 59 -26.10 19.50 -3.47
CA GLY A 59 -24.70 19.96 -3.35
C GLY A 59 -23.85 18.75 -2.96
N TYR A 60 -22.58 18.60 -3.32
CA TYR A 60 -21.53 19.64 -3.41
C TYR A 60 -20.48 19.39 -4.51
N TYR A 61 -20.75 18.53 -5.50
CA TYR A 61 -19.75 18.07 -6.48
C TYR A 61 -19.35 19.06 -7.61
N TYR A 62 -19.74 20.34 -7.53
CA TYR A 62 -19.42 21.35 -8.55
C TYR A 62 -17.91 21.66 -8.71
N TYR A 63 -17.06 21.21 -7.79
CA TYR A 63 -15.61 21.48 -7.85
C TYR A 63 -14.85 20.68 -8.92
N TYR A 64 -15.38 19.55 -9.42
CA TYR A 64 -14.69 18.76 -10.45
C TYR A 64 -15.00 19.20 -11.89
N SER A 65 -16.13 19.88 -12.12
CA SER A 65 -16.55 20.31 -13.46
C SER A 65 -15.98 21.67 -13.89
N LEU A 66 -15.52 22.52 -12.97
CA LEU A 66 -14.91 23.82 -13.34
C LEU A 66 -13.48 23.68 -13.89
N SER A 67 -12.68 22.73 -13.41
CA SER A 67 -11.26 22.60 -13.81
C SER A 67 -11.02 22.02 -15.21
N LEU A 68 -12.08 21.68 -15.96
CA LEU A 68 -11.99 21.10 -17.31
C LEU A 68 -12.37 22.08 -18.43
N ARG A 69 -12.62 23.37 -18.13
CA ARG A 69 -13.16 24.33 -19.12
C ARG A 69 -12.21 25.44 -19.60
N THR A 70 -10.92 25.33 -19.31
CA THR A 70 -9.88 26.28 -19.78
C THR A 70 -8.73 25.51 -20.45
N GLY A 71 -8.89 25.24 -21.75
CA GLY A 71 -7.87 24.61 -22.60
C GLY A 71 -8.28 24.75 -24.06
N THR A 72 -7.55 25.58 -24.81
CA THR A 72 -7.82 25.91 -26.21
C THR A 72 -7.40 24.80 -27.17
N ASN A 73 -8.20 24.53 -28.20
CA ASN A 73 -7.89 23.59 -29.28
C ASN A 73 -6.60 23.98 -30.03
N GLN A 74 -5.70 23.01 -30.22
CA GLN A 74 -4.79 22.97 -31.38
C GLN A 74 -4.62 21.53 -31.84
N ASP A 75 -4.68 21.34 -33.16
CA ASP A 75 -4.55 20.06 -33.84
C ASP A 75 -3.11 19.53 -33.86
N VAL A 76 -2.96 18.22 -33.70
CA VAL A 76 -1.88 17.42 -34.32
C VAL A 76 -2.35 15.98 -34.47
N GLY A 77 -2.32 15.46 -35.69
CA GLY A 77 -2.65 14.07 -35.99
C GLY A 77 -1.45 13.29 -36.54
N GLY A 78 -1.62 11.96 -36.63
CA GLY A 78 -0.87 11.11 -37.54
C GLY A 78 0.09 10.08 -36.93
N LEU A 79 -0.26 8.80 -37.13
CA LEU A 79 0.62 7.62 -37.21
C LEU A 79 1.36 7.23 -35.89
N LEU A 80 1.69 5.95 -35.62
CA LEU A 80 1.66 4.70 -36.40
C LEU A 80 1.46 3.49 -35.45
N ALA A 81 0.98 2.36 -35.99
CA ALA A 81 0.78 1.11 -35.23
C ALA A 81 2.03 0.20 -35.22
N GLY A 82 2.17 -0.66 -34.20
CA GLY A 82 3.19 -1.71 -34.10
C GLY A 82 2.84 -2.77 -33.02
N PRO A 83 3.07 -4.08 -33.25
CA PRO A 83 2.40 -5.13 -32.45
C PRO A 83 3.21 -5.78 -31.31
N LEU A 84 2.47 -6.15 -30.26
CA LEU A 84 2.61 -7.31 -29.35
C LEU A 84 3.94 -8.12 -29.34
N LEU A 85 4.63 -8.11 -28.20
CA LEU A 85 5.52 -9.20 -27.74
C LEU A 85 5.54 -9.25 -26.21
N GLY A 86 5.29 -10.42 -25.59
CA GLY A 86 5.14 -10.51 -24.12
C GLY A 86 5.15 -11.90 -23.47
N GLY A 87 5.52 -12.97 -24.19
CA GLY A 87 5.43 -14.36 -23.70
C GLY A 87 6.57 -14.85 -22.79
N GLY A 88 7.53 -14.00 -22.42
CA GLY A 88 8.83 -14.47 -21.89
C GLY A 88 8.92 -14.73 -20.37
N ARG A 89 8.00 -14.23 -19.55
CA ARG A 89 8.22 -14.17 -18.07
C ARG A 89 7.81 -15.41 -17.28
N GLN A 90 6.94 -16.28 -17.80
CA GLN A 90 6.45 -17.45 -17.06
C GLN A 90 7.38 -18.68 -17.13
N GLN A 91 8.30 -18.74 -18.09
CA GLN A 91 9.21 -19.88 -18.24
C GLN A 91 10.36 -19.85 -17.20
N ALA A 92 10.95 -18.67 -16.97
CA ALA A 92 12.08 -18.51 -16.05
C ALA A 92 11.75 -18.91 -14.59
N ASP A 93 10.51 -18.68 -14.13
CA ASP A 93 10.09 -19.02 -12.75
C ASP A 93 9.78 -20.52 -12.58
N LYS A 94 9.43 -21.24 -13.66
CA LYS A 94 9.37 -22.71 -13.67
C LYS A 94 10.77 -23.32 -13.62
N ASP A 95 11.67 -22.83 -14.47
CA ASP A 95 13.04 -23.34 -14.56
C ASP A 95 13.84 -23.12 -13.26
N ALA A 96 13.53 -22.06 -12.50
CA ALA A 96 14.08 -21.83 -11.16
C ALA A 96 13.61 -22.87 -10.13
N LYS A 97 12.30 -23.16 -10.09
CA LYS A 97 11.71 -24.13 -9.15
C LYS A 97 12.17 -25.56 -9.41
N ASP A 98 12.34 -25.96 -10.67
CA ASP A 98 12.84 -27.30 -11.00
C ASP A 98 14.33 -27.48 -10.66
N LYS A 99 15.16 -26.42 -10.78
CA LYS A 99 16.55 -26.45 -10.30
C LYS A 99 16.63 -26.65 -8.77
N GLU A 100 15.77 -25.99 -8.00
CA GLU A 100 15.74 -26.18 -6.54
C GLU A 100 15.26 -27.60 -6.15
N LYS A 101 14.25 -28.12 -6.85
CA LYS A 101 13.72 -29.48 -6.64
C LYS A 101 14.76 -30.56 -6.97
N LYS A 102 15.59 -30.35 -8.00
CA LYS A 102 16.73 -31.24 -8.33
C LYS A 102 17.83 -31.19 -7.27
N LYS A 103 18.15 -30.00 -6.74
CA LYS A 103 19.13 -29.83 -5.66
C LYS A 103 18.72 -30.55 -4.36
N LYS A 104 17.43 -30.50 -3.99
CA LYS A 104 16.90 -31.24 -2.83
C LYS A 104 16.97 -32.76 -2.98
N ARG A 105 16.74 -33.30 -4.19
CA ARG A 105 16.89 -34.75 -4.46
C ARG A 105 18.34 -35.23 -4.43
N GLY A 106 19.30 -34.41 -4.87
CA GLY A 106 20.72 -34.77 -4.82
C GLY A 106 21.30 -34.91 -3.41
N ALA A 107 20.71 -34.23 -2.42
CA ALA A 107 21.19 -34.26 -1.03
C ALA A 107 20.71 -35.48 -0.22
N GLN A 108 19.76 -36.27 -0.74
CA GLN A 108 19.07 -37.32 0.02
C GLN A 108 19.38 -38.75 -0.48
N GLY A 109 20.22 -38.89 -1.52
CA GLY A 109 20.47 -40.15 -2.24
C GLY A 109 21.87 -40.76 -2.06
N GLY A 110 22.56 -40.48 -0.94
CA GLY A 110 23.95 -40.94 -0.70
C GLY A 110 24.08 -41.85 0.51
N GLY A 111 23.55 -43.07 0.48
CA GLY A 111 23.57 -43.92 1.67
C GLY A 111 22.99 -45.33 1.59
N GLN A 112 23.23 -46.08 0.51
CA GLN A 112 23.12 -47.56 0.39
C GLN A 112 23.59 -47.89 -1.05
N GLY A 113 24.36 -48.92 -1.36
CA GLY A 113 24.73 -50.12 -0.61
C GLY A 113 24.86 -51.22 -1.66
N GLY A 114 26.08 -51.55 -2.08
CA GLY A 114 26.30 -52.44 -3.22
C GLY A 114 26.12 -53.92 -2.89
N LYS A 115 25.38 -54.64 -3.74
CA LYS A 115 25.53 -56.09 -3.96
C LYS A 115 25.09 -56.42 -5.39
N GLY A 116 25.81 -57.33 -6.04
CA GLY A 116 25.68 -57.58 -7.48
C GLY A 116 24.66 -58.66 -7.86
N GLY A 117 24.62 -58.96 -9.16
CA GLY A 117 23.79 -59.98 -9.79
C GLY A 117 23.68 -59.67 -11.28
N GLY A 118 24.19 -60.53 -12.15
CA GLY A 118 24.24 -60.29 -13.59
C GLY A 118 23.28 -61.16 -14.41
N GLY A 119 23.34 -61.00 -15.73
CA GLY A 119 22.76 -61.94 -16.71
C GLY A 119 21.53 -61.41 -17.47
N GLY A 120 21.44 -61.76 -18.76
CA GLY A 120 20.16 -61.75 -19.50
C GLY A 120 20.11 -60.86 -20.75
N ALA A 121 20.32 -61.48 -21.91
CA ALA A 121 20.22 -60.93 -23.26
C ALA A 121 18.79 -60.51 -23.71
N GLY A 122 18.71 -59.83 -24.87
CA GLY A 122 17.62 -60.08 -25.84
C GLY A 122 16.99 -58.90 -26.59
N GLY A 123 17.24 -58.80 -27.92
CA GLY A 123 16.40 -58.11 -28.93
C GLY A 123 16.32 -56.57 -28.89
N GLY A 124 15.97 -55.84 -29.97
CA GLY A 124 15.70 -56.25 -31.37
C GLY A 124 14.75 -55.27 -32.09
N GLY A 125 15.16 -54.68 -33.23
CA GLY A 125 14.37 -53.76 -34.08
C GLY A 125 15.06 -52.40 -34.28
N LYS A 126 15.47 -51.94 -35.49
CA LYS A 126 14.70 -51.54 -36.70
C LYS A 126 13.61 -50.48 -36.37
N GLY A 127 13.54 -49.28 -36.97
CA GLY A 127 14.26 -48.70 -38.12
C GLY A 127 14.15 -47.14 -38.19
N PRO A 128 14.11 -46.47 -39.37
CA PRO A 128 15.18 -45.52 -39.73
C PRO A 128 14.77 -44.07 -40.16
N GLY A 129 15.78 -43.20 -40.33
CA GLY A 129 15.73 -41.87 -41.00
C GLY A 129 16.70 -40.86 -40.36
N PHE A 130 17.90 -40.53 -40.89
CA PHE A 130 18.20 -39.68 -42.07
C PHE A 130 17.66 -38.24 -41.87
N VAL A 131 18.41 -37.14 -41.81
CA VAL A 131 19.80 -36.72 -42.16
C VAL A 131 20.36 -35.79 -41.03
N ARG A 132 21.53 -35.11 -41.02
CA ARG A 132 22.55 -34.74 -42.03
C ARG A 132 23.98 -34.65 -41.42
N LEU A 133 24.96 -34.60 -42.32
CA LEU A 133 26.38 -34.17 -42.22
C LEU A 133 26.67 -32.85 -41.45
N GLU A 134 27.75 -32.81 -40.66
CA GLU A 134 28.88 -31.87 -40.87
C GLU A 134 30.18 -32.36 -40.19
N ASP A 135 31.33 -32.09 -40.81
CA ASP A 135 32.67 -32.54 -40.39
C ASP A 135 33.31 -31.63 -39.33
N ARG A 136 34.27 -32.17 -38.55
CA ARG A 136 35.73 -31.92 -38.77
C ARG A 136 36.60 -31.92 -37.48
N MET A 137 37.49 -32.91 -37.41
CA MET A 137 38.87 -32.91 -36.87
C MET A 137 39.21 -32.46 -35.43
N THR A 138 39.72 -33.45 -34.67
CA THR A 138 40.98 -33.42 -33.87
C THR A 138 41.08 -32.48 -32.65
N LEU A 139 41.62 -32.88 -31.49
CA LEU A 139 42.95 -33.51 -31.30
C LEU A 139 43.03 -34.35 -30.00
N ASN A 140 43.92 -35.34 -29.97
CA ASN A 140 44.30 -36.07 -28.75
C ASN A 140 45.07 -35.18 -27.76
N THR A 141 44.96 -35.47 -26.46
CA THR A 141 46.14 -35.49 -25.58
C THR A 141 45.93 -36.47 -24.44
N HIS A 142 47.04 -37.03 -23.94
CA HIS A 142 47.08 -38.30 -23.22
C HIS A 142 48.02 -38.17 -22.02
N GLY A 143 47.76 -38.93 -20.95
CA GLY A 143 48.60 -38.96 -19.73
C GLY A 143 48.08 -38.08 -18.59
N THR A 144 48.30 -38.43 -17.32
CA THR A 144 49.00 -39.59 -16.74
C THR A 144 48.39 -40.01 -15.40
N MET A 145 48.59 -41.27 -14.99
CA MET A 145 48.33 -41.72 -13.61
C MET A 145 49.30 -41.05 -12.63
N GLY A 146 48.83 -40.78 -11.41
CA GLY A 146 49.64 -40.23 -10.31
C GLY A 146 49.05 -40.54 -8.94
N GLU A 147 49.45 -41.68 -8.40
CA GLU A 147 49.56 -42.11 -6.99
C GLU A 147 48.52 -41.75 -5.90
N ARG A 148 48.26 -42.75 -5.04
CA ARG A 148 47.52 -42.63 -3.78
C ARG A 148 48.47 -42.24 -2.64
N GLY A 149 48.08 -41.27 -1.81
CA GLY A 149 48.65 -41.06 -0.48
C GLY A 149 47.53 -40.94 0.57
N PRO A 150 47.55 -41.69 1.68
CA PRO A 150 46.54 -41.59 2.73
C PRO A 150 46.92 -40.50 3.75
N THR A 151 46.43 -39.28 3.58
CA THR A 151 46.62 -38.22 4.58
C THR A 151 45.47 -38.17 5.59
N THR A 152 45.83 -38.46 6.84
CA THR A 152 44.98 -38.26 8.03
C THR A 152 44.63 -36.77 8.18
N GLY A 153 43.34 -36.44 8.10
CA GLY A 153 42.86 -35.05 8.02
C GLY A 153 41.58 -34.76 8.82
N ASN A 154 41.25 -35.58 9.81
CA ASN A 154 40.08 -35.38 10.68
C ASN A 154 40.35 -34.27 11.70
N GLY A 155 40.10 -33.01 11.31
CA GLY A 155 40.24 -31.85 12.23
C GLY A 155 39.72 -30.51 11.73
N LYS A 156 39.47 -30.33 10.42
CA LYS A 156 39.09 -29.02 9.83
C LYS A 156 37.63 -28.86 9.40
N ARG A 157 36.69 -29.65 9.96
CA ARG A 157 35.25 -29.57 9.62
C ARG A 157 34.36 -28.87 10.65
N ALA A 158 34.84 -28.60 11.87
CA ALA A 158 34.04 -27.95 12.92
C ALA A 158 34.01 -26.41 12.82
N SER A 159 35.11 -25.77 12.40
CA SER A 159 35.23 -24.29 12.43
C SER A 159 34.51 -23.55 11.30
N ALA A 160 34.00 -24.26 10.28
CA ALA A 160 33.39 -23.65 9.10
C ALA A 160 31.89 -23.30 9.27
N MET A 161 31.26 -23.71 10.38
CA MET A 161 29.82 -23.48 10.62
C MET A 161 29.55 -22.24 11.50
N GLY A 162 30.60 -21.60 12.01
CA GLY A 162 30.55 -20.42 12.88
C GLY A 162 30.67 -19.08 12.16
N GLU A 163 30.82 -19.05 10.83
CA GLU A 163 30.87 -17.81 10.05
C GLU A 163 29.46 -17.21 9.91
N ARG A 164 28.96 -16.65 11.02
CA ARG A 164 27.72 -15.87 11.09
C ARG A 164 27.70 -14.91 9.91
N MET A 165 26.68 -15.03 9.06
CA MET A 165 26.41 -14.05 8.01
C MET A 165 26.28 -12.67 8.64
N LYS A 166 27.36 -11.89 8.62
CA LYS A 166 27.33 -10.45 8.90
C LYS A 166 26.56 -9.83 7.76
N VAL A 167 25.23 -9.76 7.92
CA VAL A 167 24.32 -9.10 6.98
C VAL A 167 24.85 -7.69 6.79
N LYS A 168 25.51 -7.45 5.66
CA LYS A 168 26.18 -6.19 5.36
C LYS A 168 25.10 -5.12 5.36
N LYS A 169 25.06 -4.29 6.40
CA LYS A 169 24.08 -3.21 6.56
C LYS A 169 24.14 -2.35 5.31
N ARG A 170 23.12 -2.47 4.46
CA ARG A 170 23.06 -1.79 3.16
C ARG A 170 23.07 -0.28 3.39
N SER A 171 23.69 0.49 2.50
CA SER A 171 23.71 1.93 2.68
C SER A 171 22.29 2.50 2.58
N ASN A 172 21.99 3.53 3.38
CA ASN A 172 20.68 4.22 3.31
C ASN A 172 20.39 4.76 1.90
N PHE A 173 21.44 5.09 1.14
CA PHE A 173 21.37 5.56 -0.23
C PHE A 173 20.93 4.46 -1.22
N GLU A 174 21.49 3.25 -1.13
CA GLU A 174 21.00 2.10 -1.91
C GLU A 174 19.54 1.76 -1.59
N THR A 175 19.14 1.85 -0.31
CA THR A 175 17.74 1.66 0.10
C THR A 175 16.84 2.73 -0.50
N LEU A 176 17.27 3.99 -0.53
CA LEU A 176 16.54 5.09 -1.17
C LEU A 176 16.40 4.89 -2.68
N ILE A 177 17.47 4.46 -3.38
CA ILE A 177 17.42 4.15 -4.81
C ILE A 177 16.41 3.02 -5.08
N LYS A 178 16.46 1.93 -4.30
CA LYS A 178 15.51 0.81 -4.43
C LYS A 178 14.06 1.25 -4.16
N PHE A 179 13.85 2.09 -3.15
CA PHE A 179 12.53 2.63 -2.84
C PHE A 179 11.99 3.54 -3.96
N GLY A 180 12.83 4.43 -4.51
CA GLY A 180 12.43 5.33 -5.60
C GLY A 180 12.28 4.66 -6.97
N THR A 181 12.90 3.49 -7.17
CA THR A 181 12.78 2.69 -8.41
C THR A 181 11.70 1.59 -8.34
N ASP A 182 11.25 1.20 -7.15
CA ASP A 182 10.06 0.36 -6.98
C ASP A 182 8.79 1.18 -7.26
N VAL A 183 7.96 0.68 -8.18
CA VAL A 183 6.62 1.22 -8.48
C VAL A 183 5.80 1.42 -7.20
N SER A 184 5.95 0.52 -6.22
CA SER A 184 5.24 0.57 -4.94
C SER A 184 5.72 1.71 -4.03
N GLY A 185 6.99 2.11 -4.11
CA GLY A 185 7.55 3.26 -3.40
C GLY A 185 7.22 4.58 -4.09
N LEU A 186 7.27 4.60 -5.42
CA LEU A 186 6.86 5.75 -6.24
C LEU A 186 5.37 6.09 -6.06
N GLU A 187 4.48 5.08 -6.07
CA GLU A 187 3.04 5.26 -5.84
C GLU A 187 2.74 5.88 -4.46
N ARG A 188 3.47 5.45 -3.42
CA ARG A 188 3.39 6.01 -2.05
C ARG A 188 3.95 7.42 -1.98
N THR A 189 5.03 7.70 -2.70
CA THR A 189 5.62 9.04 -2.79
C THR A 189 4.64 10.03 -3.42
N PHE A 190 3.96 9.64 -4.50
CA PHE A 190 2.90 10.44 -5.10
C PHE A 190 1.69 10.60 -4.15
N ARG A 191 1.36 9.56 -3.36
CA ARG A 191 0.31 9.64 -2.34
C ARG A 191 0.65 10.66 -1.25
N LEU A 192 1.91 10.69 -0.80
CA LEU A 192 2.39 11.63 0.19
C LEU A 192 2.31 13.07 -0.33
N PHE A 193 2.82 13.34 -1.53
CA PHE A 193 2.72 14.67 -2.14
C PHE A 193 1.26 15.08 -2.38
N GLN A 194 0.38 14.16 -2.82
CA GLN A 194 -1.06 14.41 -2.93
C GLN A 194 -1.68 14.82 -1.59
N ALA A 195 -1.28 14.15 -0.50
CA ALA A 195 -1.77 14.44 0.85
C ALA A 195 -1.26 15.78 1.38
N LEU A 196 0.02 16.08 1.20
CA LEU A 196 0.63 17.36 1.56
C LEU A 196 -0.01 18.52 0.81
N SER A 197 -0.23 18.39 -0.51
CA SER A 197 -0.96 19.40 -1.30
C SER A 197 -2.39 19.62 -0.80
N GLN A 198 -3.07 18.56 -0.31
CA GLN A 198 -4.39 18.69 0.30
C GLN A 198 -4.31 19.41 1.66
N CYS A 199 -3.32 19.12 2.50
CA CYS A 199 -3.10 19.85 3.75
C CYS A 199 -2.78 21.34 3.51
N ILE A 200 -1.93 21.66 2.53
CA ILE A 200 -1.60 23.06 2.16
C ILE A 200 -2.84 23.81 1.65
N ALA A 201 -3.73 23.15 0.90
CA ALA A 201 -4.94 23.77 0.38
C ALA A 201 -6.01 24.07 1.46
N TYR A 202 -6.14 23.21 2.48
CA TYR A 202 -7.27 23.26 3.43
C TYR A 202 -6.91 23.58 4.89
N ILE A 203 -5.63 23.59 5.26
CA ILE A 203 -5.18 23.86 6.64
C ILE A 203 -4.36 25.17 6.64
N PRO A 204 -4.92 26.29 7.14
CA PRO A 204 -4.25 27.60 7.08
C PRO A 204 -2.87 27.64 7.75
N SER A 205 -2.67 26.90 8.85
CA SER A 205 -1.37 26.81 9.52
C SER A 205 -0.32 26.07 8.68
N THR A 206 -0.68 24.93 8.05
CA THR A 206 0.21 24.22 7.12
C THR A 206 0.57 25.11 5.92
N ARG A 207 -0.40 25.86 5.39
CA ARG A 207 -0.21 26.82 4.30
C ARG A 207 0.75 27.96 4.69
N ALA A 208 0.60 28.53 5.88
CA ALA A 208 1.49 29.57 6.39
C ALA A 208 2.93 29.07 6.56
N ILE A 209 3.13 27.86 7.10
CA ILE A 209 4.44 27.21 7.20
C ILE A 209 5.05 26.97 5.82
N PHE A 210 4.25 26.54 4.84
CA PHE A 210 4.71 26.32 3.47
C PHE A 210 5.15 27.62 2.79
N ILE A 211 4.38 28.72 2.95
CA ILE A 211 4.77 30.05 2.45
C ILE A 211 6.09 30.51 3.09
N LEU A 212 6.20 30.42 4.41
CA LEU A 212 7.43 30.79 5.13
C LEU A 212 8.65 29.96 4.67
N SER A 213 8.45 28.67 4.40
CA SER A 213 9.49 27.79 3.84
C SER A 213 9.92 28.23 2.44
N LEU A 214 8.98 28.56 1.54
CA LEU A 214 9.29 29.04 0.19
C LEU A 214 10.04 30.38 0.24
N SER A 215 9.57 31.34 1.04
CA SER A 215 10.25 32.63 1.24
C SER A 215 11.68 32.43 1.75
N SER A 216 11.88 31.50 2.69
CA SER A 216 13.21 31.15 3.22
C SER A 216 14.12 30.53 2.16
N SER A 217 13.59 29.63 1.32
CA SER A 217 14.35 29.05 0.20
C SER A 217 14.73 30.10 -0.86
N HIS A 218 13.81 30.99 -1.23
CA HIS A 218 14.10 32.08 -2.16
C HIS A 218 15.18 33.03 -1.62
N LEU A 219 15.15 33.35 -0.32
CA LEU A 219 16.20 34.13 0.34
C LEU A 219 17.56 33.40 0.27
N LEU A 220 17.59 32.10 0.56
CA LEU A 220 18.81 31.29 0.49
C LEU A 220 19.39 31.24 -0.94
N THR A 221 18.56 31.05 -1.96
CA THR A 221 18.98 31.06 -3.37
C THR A 221 19.48 32.45 -3.80
N ALA A 222 18.79 33.53 -3.38
CA ALA A 222 19.22 34.90 -3.69
C ALA A 222 20.57 35.26 -3.03
N LEU A 223 20.79 34.82 -1.78
CA LEU A 223 22.08 34.94 -1.10
C LEU A 223 23.17 34.13 -1.83
N SER A 224 22.87 32.88 -2.21
CA SER A 224 23.81 32.01 -2.92
C SER A 224 24.22 32.56 -4.30
N MET A 225 23.33 33.25 -5.01
CA MET A 225 23.62 33.82 -6.34
C MET A 225 24.38 35.15 -6.28
N LYS A 226 24.26 35.93 -5.20
CA LYS A 226 24.88 37.27 -5.12
C LYS A 226 26.30 37.27 -4.55
N GLY A 227 26.79 36.15 -4.03
CA GLY A 227 28.20 35.92 -3.66
C GLY A 227 28.81 36.85 -2.59
N THR A 228 28.03 37.79 -2.06
CA THR A 228 28.50 38.88 -1.20
C THR A 228 27.62 38.92 0.05
N PHE A 229 28.09 38.29 1.13
CA PHE A 229 27.45 38.30 2.44
C PHE A 229 27.65 39.65 3.15
N ASN A 230 26.95 40.70 2.69
CA ASN A 230 26.88 41.95 3.44
C ASN A 230 25.81 41.86 4.53
N LEU A 231 26.17 41.23 5.65
CA LEU A 231 25.30 41.03 6.82
C LEU A 231 24.77 42.34 7.41
N SER A 232 25.42 43.47 7.12
CA SER A 232 25.14 44.80 7.66
C SER A 232 23.78 45.39 7.26
N SER A 233 23.13 44.88 6.20
CA SER A 233 21.83 45.37 5.71
C SER A 233 20.65 44.46 6.05
N LEU A 234 20.87 43.34 6.75
CA LEU A 234 19.79 42.47 7.21
C LEU A 234 19.11 43.04 8.46
N SER A 235 18.20 44.00 8.22
CA SER A 235 17.19 44.42 9.21
C SER A 235 16.28 43.24 9.54
N LEU A 236 16.65 42.48 10.57
CA LEU A 236 15.96 41.28 11.04
C LEU A 236 14.52 41.54 11.50
N GLN A 237 14.15 42.80 11.72
CA GLN A 237 12.90 43.18 12.37
C GLN A 237 11.74 43.45 11.38
N GLU A 238 12.00 43.84 10.13
CA GLU A 238 10.96 43.99 9.10
C GLU A 238 10.67 42.69 8.34
N HIS A 239 11.66 41.79 8.20
CA HIS A 239 11.48 40.58 7.38
C HIS A 239 10.93 39.35 8.13
N LEU A 240 10.88 39.37 9.48
CA LEU A 240 10.32 38.25 10.26
C LEU A 240 8.80 38.14 10.16
N PHE A 241 8.13 39.26 9.91
CA PHE A 241 6.68 39.33 9.70
C PHE A 241 6.43 39.89 8.30
N PRO A 242 6.57 39.07 7.24
CA PRO A 242 6.14 39.50 5.91
C PRO A 242 4.68 39.97 6.00
N PRO A 243 4.31 41.07 5.30
CA PRO A 243 2.92 41.51 5.27
C PRO A 243 2.02 40.34 4.85
N PRO A 244 0.81 40.22 5.42
CA PRO A 244 -0.08 39.09 5.13
C PRO A 244 -0.18 38.93 3.61
N ALA A 245 0.15 37.72 3.14
CA ALA A 245 0.17 37.42 1.71
C ALA A 245 -1.16 37.89 1.11
N SER A 246 -1.08 38.64 0.00
CA SER A 246 -2.30 39.18 -0.62
C SER A 246 -3.32 38.05 -0.83
N ALA A 247 -4.60 38.34 -0.61
CA ALA A 247 -5.65 37.32 -0.70
C ALA A 247 -5.65 36.62 -2.09
N GLU A 248 -5.20 37.34 -3.12
CA GLU A 248 -4.92 36.80 -4.45
C GLU A 248 -3.80 35.74 -4.45
N ALA A 249 -2.64 36.03 -3.85
CA ALA A 249 -1.55 35.06 -3.74
C ALA A 249 -1.96 33.81 -2.94
N GLU A 250 -2.76 33.97 -1.87
CA GLU A 250 -3.32 32.82 -1.16
C GLU A 250 -4.23 31.96 -2.05
N ALA A 251 -5.11 32.59 -2.84
CA ALA A 251 -6.01 31.90 -3.76
C ALA A 251 -5.26 31.18 -4.89
N GLN A 252 -4.20 31.79 -5.41
CA GLN A 252 -3.29 31.17 -6.39
C GLN A 252 -2.61 29.92 -5.80
N ILE A 253 -2.11 29.98 -4.56
CA ILE A 253 -1.48 28.84 -3.88
C ILE A 253 -2.48 27.70 -3.65
N ILE A 254 -3.71 27.99 -3.19
CA ILE A 254 -4.76 26.97 -3.04
C ILE A 254 -5.05 26.31 -4.39
N THR A 255 -5.24 27.11 -5.45
CA THR A 255 -5.54 26.62 -6.80
C THR A 255 -4.42 25.73 -7.35
N ALA A 256 -3.16 26.16 -7.19
CA ALA A 256 -1.99 25.38 -7.58
C ALA A 256 -1.89 24.06 -6.79
N ALA A 257 -2.07 24.10 -5.47
CA ALA A 257 -2.03 22.90 -4.62
C ALA A 257 -3.14 21.90 -4.99
N LEU A 258 -4.36 22.36 -5.27
CA LEU A 258 -5.45 21.50 -5.75
C LEU A 258 -5.19 20.94 -7.15
N GLY A 259 -4.57 21.71 -8.05
CA GLY A 259 -4.12 21.26 -9.37
C GLY A 259 -3.07 20.15 -9.28
N VAL A 260 -2.03 20.36 -8.46
CA VAL A 260 -0.98 19.37 -8.17
C VAL A 260 -1.59 18.10 -7.56
N ARG A 261 -2.49 18.23 -6.57
CA ARG A 261 -3.22 17.10 -5.98
C ARG A 261 -3.96 16.28 -7.03
N SER A 262 -4.63 16.94 -7.98
CA SER A 262 -5.37 16.26 -9.06
C SER A 262 -4.43 15.51 -10.02
N LYS A 263 -3.33 16.14 -10.43
CA LYS A 263 -2.35 15.51 -11.34
C LYS A 263 -1.60 14.33 -10.68
N LEU A 264 -1.26 14.44 -9.40
CA LEU A 264 -0.67 13.33 -8.64
C LEU A 264 -1.65 12.17 -8.46
N ALA A 265 -2.92 12.45 -8.18
CA ALA A 265 -3.96 11.43 -8.12
C ALA A 265 -4.11 10.68 -9.48
N GLN A 266 -4.09 11.42 -10.59
CA GLN A 266 -4.09 10.85 -11.94
C GLN A 266 -2.85 9.97 -12.19
N GLY A 267 -1.65 10.43 -11.82
CA GLY A 267 -0.42 9.63 -11.92
C GLY A 267 -0.47 8.33 -11.10
N ARG A 268 -1.09 8.35 -9.91
CA ARG A 268 -1.30 7.13 -9.10
C ARG A 268 -2.29 6.14 -9.71
N ARG A 269 -3.25 6.59 -10.53
CA ARG A 269 -4.15 5.69 -11.27
C ARG A 269 -3.39 4.92 -12.34
N PHE A 270 -2.46 5.57 -13.04
CA PHE A 270 -1.63 4.94 -14.06
C PHE A 270 -0.85 3.71 -13.53
N PHE A 271 -0.24 3.80 -12.35
CA PHE A 271 0.46 2.65 -11.72
C PHE A 271 -0.47 1.51 -11.29
N ARG A 272 -1.79 1.71 -11.27
CA ARG A 272 -2.78 0.77 -10.74
C ARG A 272 -3.67 0.11 -11.79
N VAL A 273 -3.62 0.56 -13.05
CA VAL A 273 -4.46 0.12 -14.19
C VAL A 273 -4.66 -1.41 -14.28
N PHE A 274 -3.62 -2.21 -14.03
CA PHE A 274 -3.71 -3.68 -14.13
C PHE A 274 -3.66 -4.41 -12.77
N ARG A 275 -3.64 -3.69 -11.64
CA ARG A 275 -3.51 -4.29 -10.30
C ARG A 275 -4.76 -5.01 -9.81
N PHE A 276 -5.92 -4.78 -10.44
CA PHE A 276 -7.12 -5.56 -10.18
C PHE A 276 -6.89 -7.06 -10.43
N LEU A 277 -6.11 -7.42 -11.46
CA LEU A 277 -5.74 -8.81 -11.77
C LEU A 277 -4.90 -9.45 -10.66
N GLU A 278 -3.94 -8.71 -10.11
CA GLU A 278 -3.12 -9.13 -8.95
C GLU A 278 -4.01 -9.41 -7.72
N SER A 279 -5.00 -8.53 -7.47
CA SER A 279 -5.94 -8.66 -6.35
C SER A 279 -6.88 -9.86 -6.51
N PHE A 280 -7.48 -10.04 -7.69
CA PHE A 280 -8.36 -11.19 -7.97
C PHE A 280 -7.60 -12.52 -7.99
N HIS A 281 -6.41 -12.57 -8.59
CA HIS A 281 -5.54 -13.75 -8.53
C HIS A 281 -5.15 -14.10 -7.07
N SER A 282 -4.90 -13.07 -6.25
CA SER A 282 -4.59 -13.26 -4.82
C SER A 282 -5.79 -13.73 -4.00
N ALA A 283 -7.01 -13.40 -4.41
CA ALA A 283 -8.26 -13.89 -3.80
C ALA A 283 -8.55 -15.34 -4.23
N SER A 284 -8.46 -15.64 -5.54
CA SER A 284 -8.71 -16.98 -6.07
C SER A 284 -7.68 -18.00 -5.57
N THR A 285 -6.40 -17.60 -5.47
CA THR A 285 -5.34 -18.45 -4.89
C THR A 285 -5.65 -18.85 -3.45
N LEU A 286 -6.07 -17.89 -2.60
CA LEU A 286 -6.50 -18.20 -1.23
C LEU A 286 -7.72 -19.13 -1.22
N TYR A 287 -8.70 -18.88 -2.09
CA TYR A 287 -9.91 -19.70 -2.18
C TYR A 287 -9.59 -21.17 -2.53
N TYR A 288 -8.75 -21.42 -3.54
CA TYR A 288 -8.34 -22.78 -3.92
C TYR A 288 -7.41 -23.46 -2.89
N GLN A 289 -6.53 -22.71 -2.23
CA GLN A 289 -5.76 -23.23 -1.09
C GLN A 289 -6.68 -23.67 0.05
N THR A 290 -7.71 -22.88 0.37
CA THR A 290 -8.71 -23.19 1.42
C THR A 290 -9.54 -24.44 1.09
N HIS A 291 -9.82 -24.71 -0.18
CA HIS A 291 -10.49 -25.95 -0.61
C HIS A 291 -9.61 -27.20 -0.56
N SER A 292 -8.28 -27.03 -0.57
CA SER A 292 -7.32 -28.13 -0.57
C SER A 292 -7.04 -28.66 0.85
N ASP A 293 -7.13 -27.80 1.86
CA ASP A 293 -6.82 -28.12 3.27
C ASP A 293 -8.06 -28.72 3.98
N ARG A 294 -8.45 -29.94 3.58
CA ARG A 294 -9.73 -30.61 3.96
C ARG A 294 -9.91 -30.94 5.45
N GLY A 295 -8.96 -30.61 6.32
CA GLY A 295 -8.95 -31.04 7.74
C GLY A 295 -8.90 -29.91 8.76
N ARG A 296 -8.94 -28.64 8.36
CA ARG A 296 -8.92 -27.49 9.27
C ARG A 296 -10.18 -26.66 9.10
N ASP A 297 -10.87 -26.38 10.19
CA ASP A 297 -12.09 -25.56 10.15
C ASP A 297 -11.81 -24.21 9.49
N ARG A 298 -12.73 -23.79 8.61
CA ARG A 298 -12.58 -22.58 7.80
C ARG A 298 -12.71 -21.35 8.69
N GLY A 299 -11.58 -20.88 9.21
CA GLY A 299 -11.52 -19.65 9.99
C GLY A 299 -12.15 -18.48 9.23
N VAL A 300 -13.02 -17.72 9.93
CA VAL A 300 -13.66 -16.49 9.42
C VAL A 300 -12.61 -15.51 8.88
N GLU A 301 -11.43 -15.50 9.50
CA GLU A 301 -10.21 -14.83 9.06
C GLU A 301 -9.91 -15.02 7.56
N THR A 302 -9.90 -16.26 7.06
CA THR A 302 -9.55 -16.58 5.67
C THR A 302 -10.60 -16.06 4.70
N TRP A 303 -11.88 -16.11 5.08
CA TRP A 303 -12.97 -15.53 4.30
C TRP A 303 -12.89 -14.01 4.25
N LEU A 304 -12.58 -13.34 5.37
CA LEU A 304 -12.38 -11.88 5.41
C LEU A 304 -11.20 -11.45 4.52
N ASP A 305 -10.10 -12.21 4.51
CA ASP A 305 -8.96 -11.98 3.61
C ASP A 305 -9.33 -12.15 2.12
N ILE A 306 -10.13 -13.18 1.78
CA ILE A 306 -10.63 -13.40 0.41
C ILE A 306 -11.55 -12.24 -0.01
N MET A 307 -12.52 -11.88 0.83
CA MET A 307 -13.47 -10.79 0.55
C MET A 307 -12.76 -9.44 0.42
N SER A 308 -11.81 -9.12 1.31
CA SER A 308 -11.00 -7.90 1.24
C SER A 308 -10.27 -7.80 -0.11
N LYS A 309 -9.62 -8.89 -0.57
CA LYS A 309 -8.93 -8.92 -1.86
C LYS A 309 -9.88 -8.87 -3.06
N SER A 310 -11.05 -9.50 -2.99
CA SER A 310 -12.06 -9.45 -4.05
C SER A 310 -12.65 -8.05 -4.20
N PHE A 311 -13.03 -7.39 -3.09
CA PHE A 311 -13.52 -6.02 -3.11
C PHE A 311 -12.43 -5.03 -3.55
N ASN A 312 -11.18 -5.20 -3.13
CA ASN A 312 -10.05 -4.40 -3.62
C ASN A 312 -9.80 -4.62 -5.12
N GLY A 313 -10.02 -5.83 -5.63
CA GLY A 313 -9.99 -6.11 -7.07
C GLY A 313 -11.10 -5.37 -7.82
N MET A 314 -12.33 -5.38 -7.27
CA MET A 314 -13.47 -4.69 -7.87
C MET A 314 -13.30 -3.16 -7.88
N TYR A 315 -12.78 -2.61 -6.78
CA TYR A 315 -12.35 -1.22 -6.67
C TYR A 315 -11.39 -0.83 -7.80
N LEU A 316 -10.28 -1.56 -7.94
CA LEU A 316 -9.26 -1.29 -8.95
C LEU A 316 -9.79 -1.50 -10.39
N LEU A 317 -10.72 -2.42 -10.61
CA LEU A 317 -11.37 -2.62 -11.90
C LEU A 317 -12.20 -1.39 -12.30
N PHE A 318 -13.03 -0.87 -11.40
CA PHE A 318 -13.81 0.34 -11.66
C PHE A 318 -12.94 1.59 -11.78
N GLU A 319 -11.86 1.70 -11.00
CA GLU A 319 -10.89 2.79 -11.18
C GLU A 319 -10.25 2.75 -12.58
N THR A 320 -9.93 1.55 -13.11
CA THR A 320 -9.43 1.38 -14.49
C THR A 320 -10.47 1.71 -15.55
N LEU A 321 -11.75 1.35 -15.36
CA LEU A 321 -12.81 1.74 -16.31
C LEU A 321 -13.03 3.26 -16.33
N GLY A 322 -13.03 3.92 -15.16
CA GLY A 322 -13.16 5.37 -15.05
C GLY A 322 -11.88 6.15 -15.41
N PHE A 323 -10.72 5.49 -15.48
CA PHE A 323 -9.45 6.13 -15.82
C PHE A 323 -9.44 6.71 -17.24
N PHE A 324 -10.07 6.03 -18.20
CA PHE A 324 -10.12 6.48 -19.61
C PHE A 324 -10.86 7.82 -19.74
N GLY A 325 -12.04 7.96 -19.12
CA GLY A 325 -12.75 9.24 -19.04
C GLY A 325 -11.95 10.32 -18.30
N ALA A 326 -11.21 9.93 -17.26
CA ALA A 326 -10.36 10.85 -16.50
C ALA A 326 -9.12 11.36 -17.27
N LEU A 327 -8.77 10.78 -18.43
CA LEU A 327 -7.71 11.32 -19.30
C LEU A 327 -8.15 12.60 -20.03
N GLY A 328 -9.46 12.82 -20.23
CA GLY A 328 -10.00 13.99 -20.91
C GLY A 328 -9.68 14.07 -22.41
N VAL A 329 -9.21 12.97 -23.02
CA VAL A 329 -8.94 12.89 -24.46
C VAL A 329 -10.28 12.79 -25.21
N PRO A 330 -10.62 13.72 -26.12
CA PRO A 330 -11.86 13.65 -26.88
C PRO A 330 -12.00 12.33 -27.64
N GLY A 331 -13.17 11.71 -27.54
CA GLY A 331 -13.46 10.41 -28.17
C GLY A 331 -12.91 9.18 -27.43
N LEU A 332 -12.11 9.35 -26.36
CA LEU A 332 -11.56 8.25 -25.56
C LEU A 332 -12.35 7.94 -24.27
N ASP A 333 -13.48 8.62 -24.05
CA ASP A 333 -14.44 8.32 -22.99
C ASP A 333 -15.63 7.49 -23.54
N PRO A 334 -15.58 6.15 -23.47
CA PRO A 334 -16.64 5.30 -24.00
C PRO A 334 -17.92 5.30 -23.14
N TRP A 335 -17.86 5.83 -21.92
CA TRP A 335 -18.94 5.74 -20.94
C TRP A 335 -19.65 7.08 -20.69
N GLY A 336 -18.96 8.20 -20.93
CA GLY A 336 -19.48 9.54 -20.71
C GLY A 336 -19.44 9.96 -19.23
N THR A 337 -19.62 11.26 -19.01
CA THR A 337 -19.45 11.89 -17.69
C THR A 337 -20.36 11.31 -16.60
N GLU A 338 -21.61 10.98 -16.92
CA GLU A 338 -22.56 10.44 -15.94
C GLU A 338 -22.18 9.02 -15.49
N VAL A 339 -21.82 8.13 -16.43
CA VAL A 339 -21.41 6.76 -16.07
C VAL A 339 -20.08 6.77 -15.32
N ASN A 340 -19.12 7.63 -15.71
CA ASN A 340 -17.89 7.82 -14.95
C ASN A 340 -18.16 8.31 -13.51
N ARG A 341 -19.17 9.17 -13.30
CA ARG A 341 -19.61 9.60 -11.97
C ARG A 341 -20.17 8.43 -11.14
N TYR A 342 -21.01 7.57 -11.73
CA TYR A 342 -21.50 6.37 -11.06
C TYR A 342 -20.38 5.37 -10.75
N LEU A 343 -19.52 5.07 -11.72
CA LEU A 343 -18.35 4.20 -11.54
C LEU A 343 -17.47 4.69 -10.38
N HIS A 344 -17.22 6.00 -10.27
CA HIS A 344 -16.41 6.55 -9.19
C HIS A 344 -17.06 6.38 -7.80
N VAL A 345 -18.39 6.50 -7.68
CA VAL A 345 -19.09 6.28 -6.40
C VAL A 345 -19.07 4.80 -6.00
N GLU A 346 -19.34 3.88 -6.94
CA GLU A 346 -19.27 2.45 -6.65
C GLU A 346 -17.82 1.99 -6.37
N GLU A 347 -16.83 2.52 -7.10
CA GLU A 347 -15.39 2.38 -6.82
C GLU A 347 -15.11 2.66 -5.33
N GLN A 348 -15.53 3.82 -4.79
CA GLN A 348 -15.28 4.15 -3.39
C GLN A 348 -15.99 3.21 -2.41
N ARG A 349 -17.21 2.74 -2.71
CA ARG A 349 -17.91 1.75 -1.85
C ARG A 349 -17.16 0.43 -1.78
N PHE A 350 -16.71 -0.10 -2.92
CA PHE A 350 -15.92 -1.33 -2.95
C PHE A 350 -14.58 -1.17 -2.22
N TRP A 351 -13.93 -0.01 -2.32
CA TRP A 351 -12.72 0.26 -1.53
C TRP A 351 -13.00 0.27 -0.02
N PHE A 352 -14.08 0.93 0.43
CA PHE A 352 -14.46 0.93 1.84
C PHE A 352 -14.73 -0.49 2.35
N PHE A 353 -15.50 -1.31 1.62
CA PHE A 353 -15.75 -2.70 2.04
C PHE A 353 -14.47 -3.54 2.08
N ALA A 354 -13.52 -3.32 1.15
CA ALA A 354 -12.23 -3.98 1.17
C ALA A 354 -11.42 -3.65 2.43
N LEU A 355 -11.42 -2.38 2.86
CA LEU A 355 -10.77 -1.89 4.07
C LEU A 355 -11.44 -2.44 5.33
N VAL A 356 -12.78 -2.42 5.42
CA VAL A 356 -13.52 -2.98 6.57
C VAL A 356 -13.22 -4.48 6.74
N CYS A 357 -13.27 -5.27 5.66
CA CYS A 357 -12.89 -6.68 5.71
C CYS A 357 -11.42 -6.87 6.11
N GLY A 358 -10.51 -5.99 5.66
CA GLY A 358 -9.09 -6.01 6.04
C GLY A 358 -8.86 -5.74 7.52
N VAL A 359 -9.53 -4.72 8.07
CA VAL A 359 -9.50 -4.38 9.51
C VAL A 359 -10.07 -5.54 10.34
N LEU A 360 -11.25 -6.06 10.00
CA LEU A 360 -11.87 -7.18 10.72
C LEU A 360 -10.99 -8.43 10.68
N GLY A 361 -10.44 -8.79 9.51
CA GLY A 361 -9.53 -9.92 9.37
C GLY A 361 -8.24 -9.74 10.18
N GLY A 362 -7.71 -8.51 10.24
CA GLY A 362 -6.58 -8.14 11.09
C GLY A 362 -6.87 -8.25 12.59
N VAL A 363 -8.06 -7.83 13.04
CA VAL A 363 -8.49 -7.94 14.45
C VAL A 363 -8.65 -9.41 14.85
N VAL A 364 -9.31 -10.22 14.01
CA VAL A 364 -9.45 -11.68 14.24
C VAL A 364 -8.07 -12.34 14.37
N LYS A 365 -7.11 -11.99 13.50
CA LYS A 365 -5.71 -12.46 13.60
C LYS A 365 -5.07 -12.13 14.95
N LEU A 366 -5.24 -10.90 15.44
CA LEU A 366 -4.65 -10.48 16.71
C LEU A 366 -5.27 -11.19 17.92
N VAL A 367 -6.59 -11.44 17.89
CA VAL A 367 -7.29 -12.18 18.95
C VAL A 367 -6.91 -13.67 18.94
N ASN A 368 -6.85 -14.30 17.76
CA ASN A 368 -6.40 -15.69 17.61
C ASN A 368 -4.95 -15.85 18.12
N ASP A 369 -4.06 -14.96 17.71
CA ASP A 369 -2.67 -14.93 18.18
C ASP A 369 -2.58 -14.81 19.71
N GLN A 370 -3.47 -14.06 20.37
CA GLN A 370 -3.46 -13.90 21.84
C GLN A 370 -3.89 -15.17 22.58
N GLY A 371 -4.82 -15.96 22.02
CA GLY A 371 -5.28 -17.21 22.62
C GLY A 371 -4.16 -18.26 22.74
N GLU A 372 -3.26 -18.32 21.75
CA GLU A 372 -2.13 -19.27 21.75
C GLU A 372 -1.12 -19.00 22.88
N ASP A 373 -0.87 -17.73 23.23
CA ASP A 373 0.11 -17.39 24.28
C ASP A 373 -0.36 -17.81 25.68
N VAL A 374 -1.67 -17.71 25.96
CA VAL A 374 -2.25 -18.12 27.25
C VAL A 374 -2.26 -19.64 27.39
N GLY A 375 -2.55 -20.37 26.30
CA GLY A 375 -2.52 -21.84 26.30
C GLY A 375 -1.11 -22.43 26.41
N ALA A 376 -0.10 -21.77 25.83
CA ALA A 376 1.29 -22.24 25.87
C ALA A 376 2.00 -22.01 27.22
N ALA A 377 1.41 -21.22 28.13
CA ALA A 377 1.93 -20.96 29.47
C ALA A 377 1.54 -22.03 30.51
N ALA A 378 0.66 -22.99 30.16
CA ALA A 378 0.33 -24.11 31.03
C ALA A 378 1.54 -25.08 31.15
N PRO A 379 2.09 -25.32 32.35
CA PRO A 379 3.21 -26.24 32.55
C PRO A 379 2.69 -27.68 32.54
N ASN A 380 2.29 -28.18 31.37
CA ASN A 380 2.02 -29.60 31.17
C ASN A 380 3.34 -30.37 31.28
N GLY A 381 3.64 -30.82 32.50
CA GLY A 381 4.73 -31.74 32.81
C GLY A 381 4.49 -33.14 32.25
N SER A 382 4.37 -33.27 30.92
CA SER A 382 4.41 -34.56 30.23
C SER A 382 5.84 -35.07 30.17
N ALA A 383 6.38 -35.41 31.33
CA ALA A 383 7.58 -36.22 31.47
C ALA A 383 7.26 -37.66 31.01
N GLY A 384 7.20 -37.87 29.69
CA GLY A 384 7.39 -39.19 29.10
C GLY A 384 8.88 -39.52 29.21
N SER A 385 9.32 -40.26 30.23
CA SER A 385 9.16 -41.72 30.32
C SER A 385 9.75 -42.43 29.11
N VAL A 386 11.07 -42.30 28.94
CA VAL A 386 11.90 -43.31 28.25
C VAL A 386 12.85 -43.88 29.30
N SER A 387 12.28 -44.69 30.20
CA SER A 387 13.03 -45.72 30.89
C SER A 387 13.07 -46.95 29.97
N ASP A 388 14.19 -47.17 29.30
CA ASP A 388 14.62 -48.54 29.06
C ASP A 388 16.14 -48.64 29.22
N MET A 389 16.58 -49.54 30.08
CA MET A 389 17.98 -49.70 30.46
C MET A 389 18.66 -50.66 29.51
N SER A 390 19.70 -50.21 28.82
CA SER A 390 20.70 -51.09 28.21
C SER A 390 22.09 -50.65 28.64
N GLU A 391 22.38 -50.90 29.92
CA GLU A 391 23.70 -50.70 30.53
C GLU A 391 24.68 -51.77 30.03
N LYS A 392 25.74 -51.36 29.31
CA LYS A 392 27.08 -51.99 29.41
C LYS A 392 28.20 -51.24 28.68
N GLY A 393 29.16 -50.72 29.46
CA GLY A 393 30.58 -50.64 29.12
C GLY A 393 31.05 -49.47 28.24
N GLY A 394 31.64 -48.43 28.86
CA GLY A 394 32.27 -47.31 28.14
C GLY A 394 32.72 -46.17 29.06
N ASP A 395 33.63 -46.45 29.99
CA ASP A 395 33.92 -45.62 31.17
C ASP A 395 34.83 -44.39 30.90
N ASN A 396 34.52 -43.59 29.87
CA ASN A 396 35.29 -42.37 29.53
C ASN A 396 34.52 -41.23 28.80
N ASP A 397 33.26 -41.42 28.38
CA ASP A 397 32.55 -40.46 27.51
C ASP A 397 31.53 -39.52 28.23
N GLU A 398 31.45 -39.58 29.57
CA GLU A 398 30.45 -38.83 30.35
C GLU A 398 30.52 -37.30 30.12
N TYR A 399 31.73 -36.75 30.08
CA TYR A 399 31.98 -35.32 29.85
C TYR A 399 31.53 -34.86 28.45
N GLY A 400 31.62 -35.75 27.45
CA GLY A 400 31.18 -35.47 26.08
C GLY A 400 29.66 -35.39 25.94
N ASN A 401 28.93 -36.22 26.70
CA ASN A 401 27.47 -36.20 26.73
C ASN A 401 26.92 -34.95 27.42
N GLN A 402 27.51 -34.52 28.54
CA GLN A 402 27.11 -33.28 29.23
C GLN A 402 27.30 -32.03 28.34
N LEU A 403 28.41 -31.94 27.60
CA LEU A 403 28.67 -30.82 26.69
C LEU A 403 27.62 -30.76 25.56
N LYS A 404 27.29 -31.92 24.98
CA LYS A 404 26.32 -32.07 23.89
C LYS A 404 24.88 -31.75 24.33
N GLU A 405 24.54 -32.06 25.58
CA GLU A 405 23.26 -31.70 26.17
C GLU A 405 23.18 -30.18 26.42
N GLN A 406 24.26 -29.56 26.88
CA GLN A 406 24.33 -28.10 27.05
C GLN A 406 24.24 -27.35 25.71
N GLU A 407 24.86 -27.86 24.64
CA GLU A 407 24.71 -27.31 23.28
C GLU A 407 23.26 -27.41 22.76
N ARG A 408 22.58 -28.54 22.99
CA ARG A 408 21.15 -28.71 22.65
C ARG A 408 20.27 -27.72 23.40
N GLN A 409 20.53 -27.51 24.70
CA GLN A 409 19.78 -26.54 25.50
C GLN A 409 19.99 -25.11 25.00
N ARG A 410 21.23 -24.71 24.68
CA ARG A 410 21.51 -23.39 24.07
C ARG A 410 20.82 -23.22 22.72
N ALA A 411 20.91 -24.21 21.83
CA ALA A 411 20.23 -24.17 20.54
C ALA A 411 18.69 -24.12 20.68
N ALA A 412 18.12 -24.77 21.69
CA ALA A 412 16.69 -24.70 22.00
C ALA A 412 16.27 -23.31 22.54
N LEU A 413 17.12 -22.65 23.33
CA LEU A 413 16.90 -21.28 23.79
C LEU A 413 16.98 -20.27 22.63
N GLU A 414 18.03 -20.33 21.79
CA GLU A 414 18.15 -19.47 20.61
C GLU A 414 16.97 -19.65 19.63
N GLN A 415 16.48 -20.88 19.45
CA GLN A 415 15.27 -21.12 18.65
C GLN A 415 13.99 -20.56 19.28
N LYS A 416 13.87 -20.55 20.63
CA LYS A 416 12.73 -19.92 21.32
C LYS A 416 12.78 -18.40 21.15
N GLU A 417 13.94 -17.77 21.34
CA GLU A 417 14.13 -16.32 21.14
C GLU A 417 13.79 -15.90 19.70
N GLN A 418 14.30 -16.62 18.69
CA GLN A 418 13.99 -16.35 17.28
C GLN A 418 12.48 -16.48 16.98
N ARG A 419 11.78 -17.42 17.62
CA ARG A 419 10.31 -17.57 17.51
C ARG A 419 9.56 -16.42 18.18
N ILE A 420 10.04 -15.90 19.32
CA ILE A 420 9.43 -14.75 20.01
C ILE A 420 9.59 -13.49 19.14
N VAL A 421 10.82 -13.18 18.71
CA VAL A 421 11.10 -11.99 17.86
C VAL A 421 10.27 -12.02 16.57
N THR A 422 10.19 -13.17 15.89
CA THR A 422 9.40 -13.28 14.66
C THR A 422 7.88 -13.19 14.87
N ARG A 423 7.36 -13.58 16.04
CA ARG A 423 5.96 -13.38 16.44
C ARG A 423 5.65 -11.91 16.70
N GLU A 424 6.50 -11.21 17.43
CA GLU A 424 6.35 -9.77 17.69
C GLU A 424 6.39 -8.96 16.39
N ASP A 425 7.36 -9.24 15.51
CA ASP A 425 7.45 -8.68 14.16
C ASP A 425 6.15 -8.90 13.35
N ARG A 426 5.51 -10.08 13.45
CA ARG A 426 4.23 -10.37 12.80
C ARG A 426 3.10 -9.51 13.40
N ARG A 427 2.98 -9.46 14.73
CA ARG A 427 1.95 -8.67 15.42
C ARG A 427 2.08 -7.17 15.14
N MET A 428 3.29 -6.61 15.14
CA MET A 428 3.52 -5.19 14.81
C MET A 428 3.13 -4.86 13.37
N ARG A 429 3.42 -5.74 12.39
CA ARG A 429 2.96 -5.57 11.00
C ARG A 429 1.43 -5.62 10.88
N ILE A 430 0.76 -6.53 11.58
CA ILE A 430 -0.71 -6.60 11.58
C ILE A 430 -1.31 -5.33 12.20
N LYS A 431 -0.80 -4.86 13.35
CA LYS A 431 -1.25 -3.61 13.99
C LYS A 431 -1.05 -2.37 13.11
N ARG A 432 0.12 -2.25 12.45
CA ARG A 432 0.42 -1.15 11.52
C ARG A 432 -0.55 -1.15 10.34
N ARG A 433 -0.79 -2.31 9.73
CA ARG A 433 -1.78 -2.45 8.65
C ARG A 433 -3.20 -2.07 9.08
N ILE A 434 -3.70 -2.58 10.21
CA ILE A 434 -5.03 -2.21 10.73
C ILE A 434 -5.12 -0.69 10.92
N THR A 435 -4.09 -0.07 11.49
CA THR A 435 -4.06 1.39 11.71
C THR A 435 -4.10 2.15 10.38
N ALA A 436 -3.32 1.73 9.38
CA ALA A 436 -3.34 2.33 8.05
C ALA A 436 -4.69 2.14 7.34
N ASP A 437 -5.27 0.94 7.40
CA ASP A 437 -6.56 0.63 6.79
C ASP A 437 -7.70 1.44 7.47
N LEU A 438 -7.65 1.65 8.80
CA LEU A 438 -8.58 2.51 9.55
C LEU A 438 -8.48 4.00 9.18
N LEU A 439 -7.26 4.54 9.06
CA LEU A 439 -7.05 5.92 8.60
C LEU A 439 -7.56 6.10 7.15
N ASP A 440 -7.42 5.07 6.32
CA ASP A 440 -7.85 5.08 4.93
C ASP A 440 -9.38 5.01 4.76
N LEU A 441 -10.14 4.43 5.71
CA LEU A 441 -11.62 4.38 5.66
C LEU A 441 -12.27 5.77 5.55
N ALA A 442 -11.64 6.80 6.10
CA ALA A 442 -12.15 8.17 6.06
C ALA A 442 -12.29 8.70 4.62
N GLN A 443 -11.40 8.29 3.71
CA GLN A 443 -11.37 8.82 2.34
C GLN A 443 -12.56 8.33 1.48
N PRO A 444 -12.83 7.01 1.30
CA PRO A 444 -14.01 6.57 0.58
C PRO A 444 -15.30 6.87 1.36
N GLY A 445 -15.28 6.78 2.69
CA GLY A 445 -16.46 7.06 3.52
C GLY A 445 -16.95 8.50 3.39
N ALA A 446 -16.04 9.49 3.26
CA ALA A 446 -16.43 10.86 2.96
C ALA A 446 -17.05 11.02 1.56
N VAL A 447 -16.50 10.34 0.53
CA VAL A 447 -17.08 10.39 -0.84
C VAL A 447 -18.43 9.68 -0.94
N VAL A 448 -18.67 8.66 -0.11
CA VAL A 448 -19.98 7.99 -0.02
C VAL A 448 -20.98 8.78 0.85
N GLY A 449 -20.52 9.80 1.60
CA GLY A 449 -21.36 10.60 2.50
C GLY A 449 -21.63 9.95 3.87
N TRP A 450 -20.81 8.98 4.27
CA TRP A 450 -20.87 8.32 5.59
C TRP A 450 -20.08 9.05 6.69
N PHE A 451 -19.14 9.91 6.32
CA PHE A 451 -18.40 10.77 7.24
C PHE A 451 -18.55 12.24 6.86
N PRO A 452 -18.47 13.18 7.82
CA PRO A 452 -18.42 14.60 7.52
C PRO A 452 -17.19 14.91 6.63
N ASP A 453 -17.42 15.70 5.59
CA ASP A 453 -16.45 16.05 4.57
C ASP A 453 -15.53 17.17 5.04
N TRP A 454 -14.63 16.88 5.99
CA TRP A 454 -13.56 17.83 6.37
C TRP A 454 -12.27 17.55 5.57
N PRO A 455 -11.96 18.30 4.49
CA PRO A 455 -10.89 17.89 3.56
C PRO A 455 -9.48 18.00 4.17
N GLY A 456 -9.30 18.89 5.15
CA GLY A 456 -8.09 18.97 5.97
C GLY A 456 -7.84 17.69 6.77
N MET A 457 -8.89 17.13 7.40
CA MET A 457 -8.80 15.85 8.12
C MET A 457 -8.35 14.72 7.20
N ILE A 458 -8.97 14.61 6.02
CA ILE A 458 -8.68 13.56 5.04
C ILE A 458 -7.23 13.69 4.55
N GLY A 459 -6.72 14.93 4.41
CA GLY A 459 -5.30 15.19 4.13
C GLY A 459 -4.38 14.62 5.22
N VAL A 460 -4.64 14.94 6.49
CA VAL A 460 -3.84 14.47 7.65
C VAL A 460 -3.92 12.95 7.82
N MET A 461 -5.11 12.37 7.72
CA MET A 461 -5.33 10.92 7.75
C MET A 461 -4.53 10.22 6.65
N MET A 462 -4.55 10.77 5.42
CA MET A 462 -3.80 10.23 4.28
C MET A 462 -2.28 10.41 4.44
N VAL A 463 -1.78 11.49 5.06
CA VAL A 463 -0.35 11.59 5.44
C VAL A 463 0.00 10.48 6.42
N GLY A 464 -0.81 10.27 7.46
CA GLY A 464 -0.57 9.23 8.48
C GLY A 464 -0.53 7.81 7.91
N SER A 465 -1.53 7.42 7.08
CA SER A 465 -1.56 6.10 6.46
C SER A 465 -0.44 5.91 5.42
N THR A 466 -0.08 6.96 4.68
CA THR A 466 1.05 6.93 3.75
C THR A 466 2.39 6.77 4.48
N TRP A 467 2.57 7.43 5.62
CA TRP A 467 3.76 7.25 6.46
C TRP A 467 3.88 5.81 6.96
N LEU A 468 2.82 5.28 7.59
CA LEU A 468 2.80 3.89 8.10
C LEU A 468 3.09 2.87 6.99
N THR A 469 2.43 2.98 5.84
CA THR A 469 2.63 2.06 4.70
C THR A 469 3.93 2.32 3.94
N GLY A 470 4.53 3.50 4.07
CA GLY A 470 5.86 3.85 3.56
C GLY A 470 6.97 3.16 4.33
N VAL A 471 6.90 3.20 5.67
CA VAL A 471 7.86 2.51 6.56
C VAL A 471 7.91 1.01 6.27
N GLU A 472 6.76 0.35 6.02
CA GLU A 472 6.74 -1.07 5.66
C GLU A 472 7.45 -1.40 4.34
N VAL A 473 7.43 -0.50 3.35
CA VAL A 473 8.17 -0.70 2.08
C VAL A 473 9.65 -0.36 2.29
N TRP A 474 9.97 0.68 3.06
CA TRP A 474 11.33 0.99 3.44
C TRP A 474 12.02 -0.19 4.15
N GLU A 475 11.34 -0.82 5.12
CA GLU A 475 11.81 -2.05 5.80
C GLU A 475 12.02 -3.24 4.83
N LYS A 476 11.25 -3.32 3.73
CA LYS A 476 11.43 -4.35 2.69
C LYS A 476 12.61 -4.03 1.78
N CYS A 477 12.82 -2.77 1.40
CA CYS A 477 13.95 -2.32 0.57
C CYS A 477 15.29 -2.33 1.31
N ALA A 478 15.27 -2.20 2.65
CA ALA A 478 16.44 -2.26 3.51
C ALA A 478 17.01 -3.68 3.69
N ARG A 479 16.14 -4.70 3.62
CA ARG A 479 16.49 -6.13 3.61
C ARG A 479 17.08 -6.53 2.24
#